data_AF-A0AAP3EPY5-F1
#
_entry.id   AF-A0AAP3EPY5-F1
#
_cell.length_a   1.000
_cell.length_b   1.000
_cell.length_c   1.000
_cell.angle_alpha   90.00
_cell.angle_beta   90.00
_cell.angle_gamma   90.00
#
_symmetry.space_group_name_H-M   'P 1'
#
loop_
_entity.id
_entity.type
_entity.pdbx_description
1 polymer ?
#
loop_
_entity_poly.entity_id
_entity_poly.type
_entity_poly.pdbx_seq_one_letter_code
_entity_poly.pdbx_strand_id
1 'polypeptide(L)' 'MKRGYVTVNLGSDFDASTIKKGDPVYVVVSADESIKVPLGGFMATSVSGKNVVLTNAEFTGAGDANGNAEISWKI' A
#
# COMPACT_ATOMS: atom_id res chain seq x y z
N MET A 1 -20.60 1.59 9.84
CA MET A 1 -20.15 1.62 8.44
C MET A 1 -19.34 0.35 8.19
N LYS A 2 -19.69 -0.45 7.17
CA LYS A 2 -19.01 -1.73 6.90
C LYS A 2 -17.71 -1.47 6.13
N ARG A 3 -16.66 -2.21 6.49
CA ARG A 3 -15.35 -2.15 5.82
C ARG A 3 -14.83 -3.57 5.64
N GLY A 4 -14.11 -3.80 4.55
CA GLY A 4 -13.28 -4.99 4.40
C GLY A 4 -11.86 -4.71 4.89
N TYR A 5 -11.13 -5.77 5.23
CA TYR A 5 -9.75 -5.72 5.72
C TYR A 5 -8.92 -6.80 5.04
N VAL A 6 -7.68 -6.47 4.70
CA VAL A 6 -6.72 -7.41 4.11
C VAL A 6 -5.30 -7.00 4.44
N THR A 7 -4.44 -7.98 4.71
CA THR A 7 -3.00 -7.77 4.80
C THR A 7 -2.39 -7.80 3.40
N VAL A 8 -1.62 -6.78 3.08
CA VAL A 8 -0.87 -6.65 1.82
C VAL A 8 0.62 -6.61 2.11
N ASN A 9 1.43 -7.08 1.17
CA ASN A 9 2.88 -6.91 1.23
C ASN A 9 3.30 -5.76 0.30
N LEU A 10 4.10 -4.84 0.81
CA LEU A 10 4.57 -3.63 0.13
C LEU A 10 5.96 -3.79 -0.51
N GLY A 11 6.43 -5.04 -0.61
CA GLY A 11 7.78 -5.41 -1.01
C GLY A 11 8.71 -5.64 0.19
N SER A 12 9.64 -6.59 0.04
CA SER A 12 10.62 -6.96 1.07
C SER A 12 11.55 -5.82 1.48
N ASP A 13 11.73 -4.83 0.60
CA ASP A 13 12.67 -3.73 0.79
C ASP A 13 12.00 -2.51 1.44
N PHE A 14 10.70 -2.60 1.77
CA PHE A 14 9.94 -1.51 2.36
C PHE A 14 9.72 -1.74 3.86
N ASP A 15 10.18 -0.79 4.68
CA ASP A 15 9.91 -0.78 6.12
C ASP A 15 8.49 -0.24 6.42
N ALA A 16 7.54 -1.16 6.61
CA ALA A 16 6.15 -0.82 6.88
C ALA A 16 5.90 -0.32 8.31
N SER A 17 6.90 -0.33 9.21
CA SER A 17 6.75 0.21 10.57
C SER A 17 6.51 1.72 10.59
N THR A 18 6.83 2.41 9.49
CA THR A 18 6.69 3.86 9.31
C THR A 18 5.26 4.29 8.96
N ILE A 19 4.40 3.35 8.57
CA ILE A 19 3.01 3.62 8.15
C ILE A 19 2.17 4.07 9.33
N LYS A 20 1.33 5.09 9.09
CA LYS A 20 0.36 5.59 10.06
C LYS A 20 -1.05 5.22 9.65
N LYS A 21 -1.92 5.10 10.65
CA LYS A 21 -3.34 4.91 10.41
C LYS A 21 -3.90 6.06 9.58
N GLY A 22 -4.62 5.73 8.53
CA GLY A 22 -5.19 6.70 7.59
C GLY A 22 -4.27 7.09 6.44
N ASP A 23 -3.03 6.58 6.40
CA ASP A 23 -2.16 6.82 5.25
C ASP A 23 -2.78 6.27 3.95
N PRO A 24 -2.55 6.96 2.82
CA PRO A 24 -3.11 6.58 1.53
C PRO A 24 -2.52 5.27 1.02
N VAL A 25 -3.37 4.45 0.40
CA VAL A 25 -2.96 3.22 -0.30
C VAL A 25 -2.80 3.53 -1.78
N TYR A 26 -1.70 3.11 -2.39
CA TYR A 26 -1.45 3.24 -3.82
C TYR A 26 -1.38 1.88 -4.50
N VAL A 27 -1.77 1.82 -5.78
CA VAL A 27 -1.64 0.64 -6.64
C VAL A 27 -0.67 0.94 -7.77
N VAL A 28 0.25 0.02 -8.00
CA VAL A 28 1.26 0.13 -9.08
C VAL A 28 0.59 -0.02 -10.45
N VAL A 29 0.85 0.94 -11.34
CA VAL A 29 0.30 0.96 -12.71
C VAL A 29 1.38 1.05 -13.80
N SER A 30 2.66 1.01 -13.41
CA SER A 30 3.80 1.05 -14.33
C SER A 30 4.74 -0.13 -14.08
N ALA A 31 5.31 -0.68 -15.16
CA ALA A 31 6.30 -1.76 -15.12
C ALA A 31 7.75 -1.22 -15.01
N ASP A 32 7.92 0.02 -14.58
CA ASP A 32 9.22 0.67 -14.40
C ASP A 32 10.08 -0.05 -13.34
N GLU A 33 11.32 -0.39 -13.70
CA GLU A 33 12.24 -1.20 -12.87
C GLU A 33 12.65 -0.57 -11.53
N SER A 34 12.42 0.74 -11.36
CA SER A 34 12.62 1.42 -10.08
C SER A 34 11.52 1.08 -9.06
N ILE A 35 10.39 0.54 -9.50
CA ILE A 35 9.35 0.02 -8.61
C ILE A 35 9.60 -1.47 -8.37
N LYS A 36 9.92 -1.82 -7.12
CA LYS A 36 10.20 -3.23 -6.73
C LYS A 36 8.94 -4.04 -6.40
N VAL A 37 7.78 -3.40 -6.47
CA VAL A 37 6.47 -4.04 -6.28
C VAL A 37 5.86 -4.37 -7.65
N PRO A 38 5.30 -5.57 -7.87
CA PRO A 38 4.69 -5.94 -9.15
C PRO A 38 3.53 -5.03 -9.57
N LEU A 39 3.22 -5.00 -10.87
CA LEU A 39 2.00 -4.38 -11.40
C LEU A 39 0.76 -4.88 -10.64
N GLY A 40 -0.11 -3.95 -10.24
CA GLY A 40 -1.28 -4.25 -9.41
C GLY A 40 -0.99 -4.48 -7.92
N GLY A 41 0.29 -4.49 -7.50
CA GLY A 41 0.68 -4.53 -6.11
C GLY A 41 0.47 -3.19 -5.39
N PHE A 42 0.62 -3.20 -4.07
CA PHE A 42 0.32 -2.06 -3.20
C PHE A 42 1.57 -1.32 -2.74
N MET A 43 1.47 -0.01 -2.59
CA MET A 43 2.52 0.86 -2.05
C MET A 43 1.94 1.86 -1.05
N ALA A 44 2.77 2.33 -0.12
CA ALA A 44 2.42 3.39 0.83
C ALA A 44 2.96 4.78 0.44
N THR A 45 3.73 4.87 -0.64
CA THR A 45 4.34 6.13 -1.11
C THR A 45 3.89 6.44 -2.53
N SER A 46 3.51 7.69 -2.79
CA SER A 46 3.17 8.13 -4.14
C SER A 46 4.43 8.24 -5.01
N VAL A 47 4.36 7.72 -6.22
CA VAL A 47 5.41 7.88 -7.22
C VAL A 47 4.75 8.35 -8.52
N SER A 48 5.02 9.61 -8.90
CA SER A 48 4.36 10.28 -10.02
C SER A 48 4.47 9.48 -11.31
N GLY A 49 3.33 9.21 -11.95
CA GLY A 49 3.24 8.42 -13.19
C GLY A 49 3.47 6.91 -13.02
N LYS A 50 3.73 6.41 -11.80
CA LYS A 50 4.02 4.98 -11.55
C LYS A 50 2.97 4.27 -10.71
N ASN A 51 2.27 5.01 -9.84
CA ASN A 51 1.16 4.48 -9.06
C ASN A 51 0.00 5.47 -8.96
N VAL A 52 -1.17 4.94 -8.61
CA VAL A 52 -2.40 5.71 -8.42
C VAL A 52 -2.97 5.46 -7.03
N VAL A 53 -3.61 6.48 -6.45
CA VAL A 53 -4.24 6.35 -5.13
C VAL A 53 -5.53 5.53 -5.22
N LEU A 54 -5.72 4.62 -4.27
CA LEU A 54 -6.97 3.88 -4.09
C LEU A 54 -7.84 4.66 -3.08
N THR A 55 -8.69 5.56 -3.59
CA THR A 55 -9.41 6.56 -2.77
C THR A 55 -10.39 5.98 -1.74
N ASN A 56 -10.75 4.70 -1.86
CA ASN A 56 -11.66 4.02 -0.95
C ASN A 56 -10.94 3.14 0.09
N ALA A 57 -9.61 3.17 0.13
CA ALA A 57 -8.79 2.39 1.05
C ALA A 57 -7.80 3.25 1.85
N GLU A 58 -7.46 2.79 3.04
CA GLU A 58 -6.49 3.41 3.94
C GLU A 58 -5.75 2.34 4.74
N PHE A 59 -4.50 2.61 5.12
CA PHE A 59 -3.76 1.75 6.06
C PHE A 59 -4.36 1.83 7.46
N THR A 60 -4.39 0.70 8.17
CA THR A 60 -4.98 0.63 9.52
C THR A 60 -3.98 0.98 10.63
N GLY A 61 -2.69 0.97 10.34
CA GLY A 61 -1.60 1.29 11.24
C GLY A 61 -0.24 0.82 10.74
N ALA A 62 0.76 0.85 11.61
CA ALA A 62 2.10 0.37 11.32
C ALA A 62 2.09 -1.12 10.95
N GLY A 63 2.86 -1.47 9.93
CA GLY A 63 3.13 -2.85 9.53
C GLY A 63 4.36 -3.45 10.21
N ASP A 64 4.83 -4.57 9.67
CA ASP A 64 6.04 -5.25 10.14
C ASP A 64 7.27 -4.95 9.28
N ALA A 65 8.44 -5.40 9.74
CA ALA A 65 9.71 -5.19 9.06
C ALA A 65 9.87 -5.98 7.73
N ASN A 66 8.94 -6.87 7.40
CA ASN A 66 8.94 -7.63 6.15
C ASN A 66 8.01 -6.98 5.10
N GLY A 67 7.54 -5.76 5.37
CA GLY A 67 6.68 -4.99 4.47
C GLY A 67 5.21 -5.41 4.52
N ASN A 68 4.78 -6.22 5.50
CA ASN A 68 3.36 -6.55 5.63
C ASN A 68 2.62 -5.45 6.37
N ALA A 69 1.53 -4.96 5.79
CA ALA A 69 0.66 -3.96 6.41
C ALA A 69 -0.81 -4.28 6.13
N GLU A 70 -1.70 -3.93 7.07
CA GLU A 70 -3.14 -4.10 6.87
C GLU A 70 -3.76 -2.82 6.27
N ILE A 71 -4.61 -3.03 5.27
CA ILE A 71 -5.46 -1.98 4.69
C ILE A 71 -6.92 -2.27 5.00
N SER A 72 -7.72 -1.21 5.05
CA SER A 72 -9.18 -1.32 5.11
C SER A 72 -9.82 -0.56 3.96
N TRP A 73 -10.91 -1.07 3.40
CA TRP A 73 -11.65 -0.38 2.34
C TRP A 73 -13.14 -0.26 2.65
N LYS A 74 -13.74 0.82 2.13
CA LYS A 74 -15.18 1.05 2.20
C LYS A 74 -15.91 0.12 1.22
N ILE A 75 -16.93 -0.59 1.73
CA ILE A 75 -17.84 -1.42 0.94
C ILE A 75 -19.10 -0.61 0.61
#